data_AF-A0A8J7MBX7-F1
#
_entry.id   AF-A0A8J7MBX7-F1
#
_cell.length_a   1.000
_cell.length_b   1.000
_cell.length_c   1.000
_cell.angle_alpha   90.00
_cell.angle_beta   90.00
_cell.angle_gamma   90.00
#
_symmetry.space_group_name_H-M   'P 1'
#
loop_
_entity.id
_entity.type
_entity.pdbx_description
1 polymer ?
#
loop_
_entity_poly.entity_id
_entity_poly.type
_entity_poly.pdbx_seq_one_letter_code
_entity_poly.pdbx_strand_id
1 'polypeptide(L)'
;MKLEIEIPYDQKVFVPGEVISGRCVWQLDKIPDSLQLSLLWLAKGRDRNDTELVATEYLKASASGEQTFSFELPSQPLSFRGNLLRLGWMLELVSDGGKFCRYEFELSATGEPLILKKADVAGRKKPWFRMKSR
;
A
#
# COMPACT_ATOMS: atom_id res chain seq x y z
N MET A 1 -3.62 25.68 1.57
CA MET A 1 -3.57 24.61 0.54
C MET A 1 -3.85 23.26 1.18
N LYS A 2 -4.50 22.34 0.46
CA LYS A 2 -5.08 21.10 0.97
C LYS A 2 -5.17 20.04 -0.14
N LEU A 3 -4.83 18.79 0.17
CA LEU A 3 -5.06 17.58 -0.65
C LEU A 3 -5.56 16.48 0.27
N GLU A 4 -6.71 15.89 -0.05
CA GLU A 4 -7.32 14.81 0.75
C GLU A 4 -7.90 13.72 -0.13
N ILE A 5 -7.87 12.50 0.41
CA ILE A 5 -8.53 11.31 -0.12
C ILE A 5 -9.51 10.86 0.95
N GLU A 6 -10.79 10.83 0.60
CA GLU A 6 -11.88 10.43 1.47
C GLU A 6 -12.42 9.06 1.02
N ILE A 7 -12.36 8.09 1.93
CA ILE A 7 -12.96 6.76 1.75
C ILE A 7 -14.19 6.66 2.67
N PRO A 8 -15.35 6.17 2.17
CA PRO A 8 -16.52 5.95 3.00
C PRO A 8 -16.21 5.13 4.25
N TYR A 9 -16.68 5.59 5.41
CA TYR A 9 -16.46 4.96 6.72
C TYR A 9 -14.99 4.74 7.11
N ASP A 10 -14.05 5.41 6.43
CA ASP A 10 -12.61 5.20 6.58
C ASP A 10 -12.19 3.72 6.51
N GLN A 11 -12.80 2.95 5.60
CA GLN A 11 -12.49 1.53 5.41
C GLN A 11 -11.00 1.32 5.09
N LYS A 12 -10.32 0.56 5.95
CA LYS A 12 -8.87 0.27 5.83
C LYS A 12 -8.52 -1.11 5.31
N VAL A 13 -9.49 -2.01 5.19
CA VAL A 13 -9.25 -3.39 4.75
C VAL A 13 -10.19 -3.72 3.62
N PHE A 14 -9.62 -4.26 2.55
CA PHE A 14 -10.31 -4.66 1.34
C PHE A 14 -9.88 -6.07 0.95
N VAL A 15 -10.71 -6.76 0.17
CA VAL A 15 -10.38 -8.07 -0.40
C VAL A 15 -10.07 -7.98 -1.90
N PRO A 16 -9.30 -8.93 -2.46
CA PRO A 16 -9.14 -9.09 -3.91
C PRO A 16 -10.43 -9.00 -4.71
N GLY A 17 -10.42 -8.23 -5.80
CA GLY A 17 -11.58 -8.04 -6.70
C GLY A 17 -12.64 -7.07 -6.15
N GLU A 18 -12.48 -6.57 -4.92
CA GLU A 18 -13.31 -5.48 -4.41
C GLU A 18 -12.96 -4.17 -5.13
N VAL A 19 -13.92 -3.24 -5.15
CA VAL A 19 -13.73 -1.90 -5.69
C VAL A 19 -13.48 -0.93 -4.54
N ILE A 20 -12.30 -0.33 -4.51
CA ILE A 20 -12.05 0.83 -3.65
C ILE A 20 -12.57 2.08 -4.36
N SER A 21 -13.48 2.80 -3.72
CA SER A 21 -14.07 4.03 -4.24
C SER A 21 -14.13 5.11 -3.17
N GLY A 22 -14.13 6.36 -3.60
CA GLY A 22 -14.05 7.50 -2.69
C GLY A 22 -14.03 8.82 -3.44
N ARG A 23 -13.56 9.86 -2.77
CA ARG A 23 -13.47 11.21 -3.31
C ARG A 23 -12.12 11.84 -3.02
N CYS A 24 -11.53 12.46 -4.02
CA CYS A 24 -10.39 13.35 -3.88
C CYS A 24 -10.91 14.78 -3.69
N VAL A 25 -10.33 15.52 -2.74
CA VAL A 25 -10.66 16.93 -2.47
C VAL A 25 -9.38 17.75 -2.49
N TRP A 26 -9.36 18.88 -3.19
CA TRP A 26 -8.19 19.73 -3.29
C TRP A 26 -8.51 21.22 -3.18
N GLN A 27 -7.55 21.96 -2.62
CA GLN A 27 -7.51 23.42 -2.60
C GLN A 27 -6.06 23.90 -2.67
N LEU A 28 -5.67 24.49 -3.78
CA LEU A 28 -4.31 24.86 -4.16
C LEU A 28 -4.26 26.37 -4.47
N ASP A 29 -3.10 27.00 -4.31
CA ASP A 29 -2.95 28.45 -4.53
C ASP A 29 -3.03 28.83 -6.02
N LYS A 30 -2.72 27.88 -6.91
CA LYS A 30 -2.81 28.02 -8.37
C LYS A 30 -3.41 26.76 -8.97
N ILE A 31 -3.87 26.87 -10.22
CA ILE A 31 -4.28 25.70 -11.00
C ILE A 31 -3.03 24.82 -11.22
N PRO A 32 -3.08 23.53 -10.87
CA PRO A 32 -1.95 22.63 -11.07
C PRO A 32 -1.82 22.24 -12.54
N ASP A 33 -0.59 22.03 -13.02
CA ASP A 33 -0.36 21.47 -14.36
C ASP A 33 -0.83 20.01 -14.45
N SER A 34 -0.78 19.28 -13.34
CA SER A 34 -1.30 17.93 -13.22
C SER A 34 -1.78 17.62 -11.81
N LEU A 35 -2.88 16.87 -11.72
CA LEU A 35 -3.41 16.32 -10.48
C LEU A 35 -3.76 14.85 -10.73
N GLN A 36 -3.10 13.95 -10.02
CA GLN A 36 -3.16 12.50 -10.30
C GLN A 36 -3.45 11.73 -9.03
N LEU A 37 -4.36 10.76 -9.13
CA LEU A 37 -4.57 9.74 -8.10
C LEU A 37 -3.98 8.43 -8.60
N SER A 38 -3.10 7.83 -7.81
CA SER A 38 -2.42 6.57 -8.13
C SER A 38 -2.75 5.49 -7.12
N LEU A 39 -3.05 4.28 -7.60
CA LEU A 39 -3.08 3.06 -6.80
C LEU A 39 -1.73 2.37 -6.93
N LEU A 40 -1.06 2.13 -5.81
CA LEU A 40 0.24 1.48 -5.78
C LEU A 40 0.42 0.60 -4.54
N TRP A 41 1.41 -0.27 -4.60
CA TRP A 41 1.90 -1.00 -3.44
C TRP A 41 3.38 -0.73 -3.21
N LEU A 42 3.80 -0.84 -1.95
CA LEU A 42 5.19 -0.74 -1.51
C LEU A 42 5.54 -1.96 -0.66
N ALA A 43 6.52 -2.74 -1.13
CA ALA A 43 7.22 -3.74 -0.37
C ALA A 43 8.46 -3.12 0.28
N LYS A 44 8.55 -3.13 1.60
CA LYS A 44 9.70 -2.65 2.36
C LYS A 44 10.39 -3.81 3.04
N GLY A 45 11.63 -4.08 2.65
CA GLY A 45 12.52 -5.06 3.26
C GLY A 45 13.71 -4.40 3.96
N ARG A 46 14.57 -5.22 4.57
CA ARG A 46 15.82 -4.74 5.19
C ARG A 46 16.79 -4.12 4.18
N ASP A 47 16.95 -4.79 3.03
CA ASP A 47 18.00 -4.47 2.05
C ASP A 47 17.43 -3.95 0.72
N ARG A 48 16.13 -4.18 0.47
CA ARG A 48 15.47 -3.78 -0.78
C ARG A 48 14.05 -3.29 -0.48
N ASN A 49 13.68 -2.22 -1.17
CA ASN A 49 12.31 -1.78 -1.28
C ASN A 49 11.88 -1.96 -2.73
N ASP A 50 10.61 -2.30 -2.93
CA ASP A 50 10.01 -2.44 -4.25
C ASP A 50 8.68 -1.70 -4.27
N THR A 51 8.41 -0.95 -5.33
CA THR A 51 7.21 -0.14 -5.47
C THR A 51 6.66 -0.36 -6.86
N GLU A 52 5.36 -0.60 -6.96
CA GLU A 52 4.70 -0.75 -8.25
C GLU A 52 3.45 0.11 -8.32
N LEU A 53 3.35 0.88 -9.40
CA LEU A 53 2.16 1.61 -9.79
C LEU A 53 1.22 0.68 -10.53
N VAL A 54 0.02 0.50 -9.99
CA VAL A 54 -0.98 -0.44 -10.54
C VAL A 54 -1.96 0.30 -11.45
N ALA A 55 -2.42 1.48 -11.03
CA ALA A 55 -3.34 2.28 -11.81
C ALA A 55 -3.17 3.78 -11.51
N THR A 56 -3.57 4.61 -12.47
CA THR A 56 -3.58 6.07 -12.33
C THR A 56 -4.86 6.64 -12.92
N GLU A 57 -5.48 7.58 -12.21
CA GLU A 57 -6.57 8.41 -12.68
C GLU A 57 -6.12 9.88 -12.68
N TYR A 58 -6.37 10.59 -13.78
CA TYR A 58 -6.10 12.02 -13.89
C TYR A 58 -7.34 12.80 -13.47
N LEU A 59 -7.18 13.69 -12.48
CA LEU A 59 -8.26 14.54 -12.00
C LEU A 59 -8.33 15.83 -12.81
N LYS A 60 -9.52 16.43 -12.83
CA LYS A 60 -9.72 17.72 -13.52
C LYS A 60 -8.85 18.81 -12.89
N ALA A 61 -8.00 19.45 -13.71
CA ALA A 61 -7.16 20.54 -13.26
C ALA A 61 -8.00 21.78 -12.89
N SER A 62 -8.00 22.12 -11.60
CA SER A 62 -8.54 23.36 -11.06
C SER A 62 -7.81 23.73 -9.78
N ALA A 63 -7.83 25.01 -9.39
CA ALA A 63 -7.24 25.43 -8.13
C ALA A 63 -7.97 24.82 -6.91
N SER A 64 -9.27 24.55 -7.03
CA SER A 64 -10.02 23.81 -6.01
C SER A 64 -11.10 22.97 -6.66
N GLY A 65 -11.47 21.87 -6.00
CA GLY A 65 -12.49 20.98 -6.51
C GLY A 65 -12.52 19.66 -5.75
N GLU A 66 -13.41 18.82 -6.22
CA GLU A 66 -13.53 17.43 -5.80
C GLU A 66 -13.86 16.55 -6.99
N GLN A 67 -13.43 15.29 -6.94
CA GLN A 67 -13.72 14.28 -7.95
C GLN A 67 -13.79 12.90 -7.29
N THR A 68 -14.82 12.14 -7.63
CA THR A 68 -14.95 10.74 -7.22
C THR A 68 -14.03 9.84 -8.05
N PHE A 69 -13.51 8.79 -7.45
CA PHE A 69 -12.69 7.79 -8.12
C PHE A 69 -13.17 6.37 -7.80
N SER A 70 -12.71 5.40 -8.59
CA SER A 70 -13.00 3.97 -8.39
C SER A 70 -11.91 3.10 -9.01
N PHE A 71 -11.31 2.21 -8.23
CA PHE A 71 -10.35 1.21 -8.72
C PHE A 71 -10.78 -0.20 -8.33
N GLU A 72 -10.68 -1.14 -9.28
CA GLU A 72 -10.79 -2.57 -9.00
C GLU A 72 -9.46 -3.07 -8.43
N LEU A 73 -9.50 -3.72 -7.26
CA LEU A 73 -8.30 -4.18 -6.58
C LEU A 73 -7.82 -5.50 -7.18
N PRO A 74 -6.54 -5.61 -7.55
CA PRO A 74 -6.02 -6.82 -8.17
C PRO A 74 -5.98 -7.97 -7.17
N SER A 75 -5.81 -9.20 -7.67
CA SER A 75 -5.72 -10.38 -6.81
C SER A 75 -4.43 -10.44 -5.98
N GLN A 76 -3.39 -9.72 -6.39
CA GLN A 76 -2.06 -9.75 -5.81
C GLN A 76 -1.34 -8.41 -6.03
N PRO A 77 -0.30 -8.12 -5.22
CA PRO A 77 0.11 -8.86 -4.01
C PRO A 77 -0.80 -8.59 -2.81
N LEU A 78 -0.93 -9.54 -1.88
CA LEU A 78 -1.62 -9.30 -0.61
C LEU A 78 -0.76 -8.48 0.35
N SER A 79 -1.40 -7.64 1.17
CA SER A 79 -0.76 -6.99 2.30
C SER A 79 -0.27 -7.98 3.33
N PHE A 80 0.89 -7.70 3.91
CA PHE A 80 1.38 -8.43 5.06
C PHE A 80 2.29 -7.56 5.92
N ARG A 81 2.31 -7.82 7.22
CA ARG A 81 3.20 -7.15 8.17
C ARG A 81 4.09 -8.17 8.86
N GLY A 82 5.40 -8.06 8.64
CA GLY A 82 6.42 -8.81 9.36
C GLY A 82 7.49 -7.88 9.97
N ASN A 83 8.43 -8.51 10.69
CA ASN A 83 9.58 -7.81 11.28
C ASN A 83 10.68 -7.51 10.25
N LEU A 84 10.80 -8.34 9.21
CA LEU A 84 11.85 -8.23 8.18
C LEU A 84 11.34 -7.62 6.88
N LEU A 85 10.07 -7.87 6.55
CA LEU A 85 9.43 -7.48 5.31
C LEU A 85 8.00 -7.04 5.62
N ARG A 86 7.53 -6.03 4.89
CA ARG A 86 6.16 -5.55 4.91
C ARG A 86 5.72 -5.21 3.50
N LEU A 87 4.46 -5.42 3.18
CA LEU A 87 3.84 -4.92 1.97
C LEU A 87 2.56 -4.17 2.34
N GLY A 88 2.49 -2.91 1.92
CA GLY A 88 1.33 -2.04 2.14
C GLY A 88 0.79 -1.51 0.81
N TRP A 89 -0.51 -1.36 0.74
CA TRP A 89 -1.20 -0.72 -0.37
C TRP A 89 -1.53 0.72 -0.02
N MET A 90 -1.56 1.58 -1.04
CA MET A 90 -1.95 2.97 -0.85
C MET A 90 -2.56 3.57 -2.11
N LEU A 91 -3.43 4.54 -1.87
CA LEU A 91 -3.77 5.57 -2.83
C LEU A 91 -2.87 6.78 -2.58
N GLU A 92 -2.32 7.37 -3.64
CA GLU A 92 -1.52 8.59 -3.56
C GLU A 92 -2.09 9.65 -4.49
N LEU A 93 -2.52 10.77 -3.91
CA LEU A 93 -2.98 11.95 -4.63
C LEU A 93 -1.81 12.94 -4.73
N VAL A 94 -1.36 13.22 -5.94
CA VAL A 94 -0.19 14.07 -6.21
C VAL A 94 -0.59 15.27 -7.06
N SER A 95 -0.13 16.46 -6.65
CA SER A 95 -0.14 17.68 -7.45
C SER A 95 1.27 17.99 -7.93
N ASP A 96 1.38 18.76 -9.01
CA ASP A 96 2.61 19.45 -9.38
C ASP A 96 3.26 20.20 -8.19
N GLY A 97 4.59 20.33 -8.21
CA GLY A 97 5.34 20.99 -7.13
C GLY A 97 5.54 20.13 -5.86
N GLY A 98 5.35 18.81 -5.95
CA GLY A 98 5.75 17.85 -4.92
C GLY A 98 4.78 17.73 -3.74
N LYS A 99 3.57 18.28 -3.86
CA LYS A 99 2.52 18.11 -2.85
C LYS A 99 1.82 16.78 -3.07
N PHE A 100 1.62 16.04 -2.00
CA PHE A 100 0.91 14.77 -2.06
C PHE A 100 0.14 14.48 -0.77
N CYS A 101 -0.85 13.62 -0.87
CA CYS A 101 -1.55 13.00 0.24
C CYS A 101 -1.61 11.48 -0.02
N ARG A 102 -1.56 10.68 1.04
CA ARG A 102 -1.63 9.22 0.95
C ARG A 102 -2.74 8.67 1.82
N TYR A 103 -3.42 7.67 1.28
CA TYR A 103 -4.35 6.84 2.00
C TYR A 103 -3.84 5.40 1.99
N GLU A 104 -3.33 4.93 3.13
CA GLU A 104 -2.87 3.54 3.28
C GLU A 104 -4.04 2.61 3.63
N PHE A 105 -4.05 1.42 3.03
CA PHE A 105 -5.00 0.36 3.31
C PHE A 105 -4.33 -1.02 3.21
N GLU A 106 -5.07 -2.05 3.63
CA GLU A 106 -4.63 -3.44 3.56
C GLU A 106 -5.48 -4.23 2.57
N LEU A 107 -4.82 -4.93 1.66
CA LEU A 107 -5.45 -5.91 0.78
C LEU A 107 -5.28 -7.30 1.40
N SER A 108 -6.35 -7.85 1.95
CA SER A 108 -6.32 -9.14 2.65
C SER A 108 -7.15 -10.19 1.92
N ALA A 109 -6.68 -11.44 1.86
CA ALA A 109 -7.48 -12.54 1.33
C ALA A 109 -8.73 -12.86 2.17
N THR A 110 -8.73 -12.50 3.46
CA THR A 110 -9.78 -12.87 4.42
C THR A 110 -10.50 -11.67 5.03
N GLY A 111 -10.09 -10.44 4.69
CA GLY A 111 -10.56 -9.22 5.35
C GLY A 111 -9.92 -8.96 6.72
N GLU A 112 -8.92 -9.78 7.13
CA GLU A 112 -8.14 -9.57 8.35
C GLU A 112 -6.65 -9.30 8.03
N PRO A 113 -5.95 -8.45 8.80
CA PRO A 113 -4.52 -8.21 8.61
C PRO A 113 -3.66 -9.49 8.68
N LEU A 114 -2.88 -9.76 7.63
CA LEU A 114 -1.94 -10.89 7.64
C LEU A 114 -0.64 -10.51 8.38
N ILE A 115 -0.47 -11.05 9.58
CA ILE A 115 0.75 -10.85 10.39
C ILE A 115 1.69 -12.05 10.22
N LEU A 116 2.89 -11.80 9.70
CA LEU A 116 3.94 -12.82 9.59
C LEU A 116 4.64 -12.99 10.94
N LYS A 117 4.49 -14.18 11.52
CA LYS A 117 5.28 -14.56 12.71
C LYS A 117 6.75 -14.76 12.33
N LYS A 118 7.65 -14.52 13.28
CA LYS A 118 9.07 -14.82 13.13
C LYS A 118 9.21 -16.31 12.79
N ALA A 119 9.91 -16.63 11.70
CA ALA A 119 10.25 -18.01 11.39
C ALA A 119 11.13 -18.56 12.51
N ASP A 120 10.70 -19.66 13.13
CA ASP A 120 11.54 -20.41 14.05
C ASP A 120 12.55 -21.17 13.19
N VAL A 121 13.82 -20.77 13.25
CA VAL A 121 14.89 -21.50 12.57
C VAL A 121 15.18 -22.75 13.41
N ALA A 122 14.31 -23.76 13.30
CA ALA A 122 14.54 -25.08 13.86
C ALA A 122 15.62 -25.84 13.07
N GLY A 123 16.82 -25.26 12.98
CA GLY A 123 18.01 -25.92 12.47
C GLY A 123 18.66 -26.73 13.58
N ARG A 124 18.23 -27.97 13.78
CA ARG A 124 18.91 -28.97 14.62
C ARG A 124 20.39 -29.09 14.21
N LYS A 125 21.31 -28.47 14.95
CA LYS A 125 22.70 -28.95 15.00
C LYS A 125 22.73 -30.19 15.88
N LYS A 126 22.64 -31.39 15.29
CA LYS A 126 23.09 -32.60 16.01
C LYS A 126 24.61 -32.49 16.16
N PRO A 127 25.19 -32.51 17.38
CA PRO A 127 26.63 -32.54 17.54
C PRO A 127 27.15 -33.94 17.16
N TRP A 128 28.01 -33.99 16.15
CA TRP A 128 28.70 -35.21 15.73
C TRP A 128 29.89 -35.41 16.66
N PHE A 129 29.64 -35.90 17.88
CA PHE A 129 30.69 -36.40 18.77
C PHE A 129 30.21 -37.63 19.53
N ARG A 130 30.57 -38.82 19.03
CA ARG A 130 31.16 -39.93 19.79
C ARG A 130 31.30 -41.16 18.89
N MET A 131 32.53 -41.53 18.58
CA MET A 131 32.96 -42.93 18.64
C MET A 131 34.39 -42.96 19.15
N LYS A 132 34.55 -43.41 20.40
CA LYS A 132 35.81 -43.95 20.91
C LYS A 132 35.76 -45.47 20.78
N SER A 133 36.92 -46.00 20.39
CA SER A 133 37.50 -47.32 20.65
C SER A 133 36.79 -48.57 20.12
N ARG A 134 37.50 -49.29 19.25
CA ARG A 134 38.14 -50.54 19.68
C ARG A 134 39.55 -50.63 19.10
#